data_AF-A0A1V5W6M1-F1
#
_entry.id   AF-A0A1V5W6M1-F1
#
_cell.length_a   1.000
_cell.length_b   1.000
_cell.length_c   1.000
_cell.angle_alpha   90.00
_cell.angle_beta   90.00
_cell.angle_gamma   90.00
#
_symmetry.space_group_name_H-M   'P 1'
#
loop_
_entity.id
_entity.type
_entity.pdbx_description
1 polymer ?
#
loop_
_entity_poly.entity_id
_entity_poly.type
_entity_poly.pdbx_seq_one_letter_code
_entity_poly.pdbx_strand_id
1 'polypeptide(L)'
;MMRTGLLWYDNGSAELQLQLSQAAKRYRERFGAEPNVCYVHPATLPGGDQRIGNILVRASSRVMQHYLWLGQEQLTAEPARV
;
A
#
# COMPACT_ATOMS: atom_id res chain seq x y z
N MET A 1 -4.90 4.44 -12.71
CA MET A 1 -3.53 4.98 -12.58
C MET A 1 -3.42 5.71 -11.24
N MET A 2 -2.37 5.48 -10.46
CA MET A 2 -2.18 6.14 -9.16
C MET A 2 -1.63 7.55 -9.38
N ARG A 3 -2.37 8.58 -8.95
CA ARG A 3 -1.96 9.99 -9.12
C ARG A 3 -1.10 10.52 -7.97
N THR A 4 -1.21 9.89 -6.79
CA THR A 4 -0.58 10.35 -5.56
C THR A 4 -0.21 9.13 -4.72
N GLY A 5 1.01 9.09 -4.21
CA GLY A 5 1.45 8.03 -3.31
C GLY A 5 2.54 8.48 -2.35
N LEU A 6 2.58 7.85 -1.18
CA LEU A 6 3.61 8.01 -0.17
C LEU A 6 4.58 6.84 -0.28
N LEU A 7 5.85 7.14 -0.55
CA LEU A 7 6.92 6.17 -0.37
C LEU A 7 7.32 6.18 1.11
N TRP A 8 7.15 5.03 1.75
CA TRP A 8 7.52 4.79 3.13
C TRP A 8 8.71 3.84 3.16
N TYR A 9 9.73 4.21 3.92
CA TYR A 9 10.89 3.37 4.18
C TYR A 9 10.91 3.05 5.66
N ASP A 10 11.07 1.79 5.99
CA ASP A 10 11.34 1.34 7.35
C ASP A 10 12.44 0.29 7.29
N ASN A 11 13.36 0.30 8.26
CA ASN A 11 14.63 -0.43 8.19
C ASN A 11 14.49 -1.97 8.30
N GLY A 12 13.32 -2.53 8.00
CA GLY A 12 13.04 -3.96 7.99
C GLY A 12 12.90 -4.59 9.37
N SER A 13 12.89 -3.78 10.43
CA SER A 13 12.85 -4.28 11.81
C SER A 13 11.41 -4.47 12.34
N ALA A 14 10.44 -3.79 11.74
CA ALA A 14 9.04 -3.88 12.14
C ALA A 14 8.25 -4.87 11.27
N GLU A 15 7.27 -5.55 11.87
CA GLU A 15 6.32 -6.39 11.14
C GLU A 15 5.54 -5.56 10.10
N LEU A 16 5.21 -6.19 8.96
CA LEU A 16 4.52 -5.53 7.85
C LEU A 16 3.25 -4.79 8.28
N GLN A 17 2.45 -5.38 9.18
CA GLN A 17 1.24 -4.76 9.71
C GLN A 17 1.53 -3.45 10.45
N LEU A 18 2.61 -3.43 11.24
CA LEU A 18 3.01 -2.25 12.00
C LEU A 18 3.56 -1.16 11.07
N GLN A 19 4.40 -1.52 10.10
CA GLN A 19 4.89 -0.61 9.08
C GLN A 19 3.73 0.00 8.27
N LEU A 20 2.79 -0.83 7.83
CA LEU A 20 1.61 -0.41 7.10
C LEU A 20 0.75 0.57 7.90
N SER A 21 0.52 0.28 9.18
CA SER A 21 -0.27 1.13 10.08
C SER A 21 0.38 2.51 10.29
N GLN A 22 1.70 2.54 10.51
CA GLN A 22 2.45 3.80 10.64
C GLN A 22 2.44 4.60 9.34
N ALA A 23 2.66 3.93 8.22
CA ALA A 23 2.67 4.56 6.90
C ALA A 23 1.29 5.09 6.51
N ALA A 24 0.21 4.35 6.83
CA ALA A 24 -1.17 4.77 6.60
C ALA A 24 -1.54 5.98 7.46
N LYS A 25 -1.14 5.98 8.73
CA LYS A 25 -1.28 7.15 9.60
C LYS A 25 -0.60 8.37 8.99
N ARG A 26 0.64 8.22 8.53
CA ARG A 26 1.40 9.34 7.92
C ARG A 26 0.81 9.81 6.60
N TYR A 27 0.31 8.88 5.79
CA TYR A 27 -0.40 9.19 4.55
C TYR A 27 -1.63 10.05 4.86
N ARG A 28 -2.44 9.66 5.85
CA ARG A 28 -3.61 10.43 6.28
C ARG A 28 -3.23 11.81 6.78
N GLU A 29 -2.17 11.94 7.58
CA GLU A 29 -1.69 13.24 8.06
C GLU A 29 -1.23 14.15 6.91
N ARG A 30 -0.60 13.60 5.87
CA ARG A 30 -0.08 14.38 4.73
C ARG A 30 -1.16 14.73 3.69
N PHE A 31 -2.08 13.81 3.41
CA PHE A 31 -3.04 13.93 2.31
C PHE A 31 -4.48 14.16 2.78
N GLY A 32 -4.78 13.99 4.07
CA GLY A 32 -6.14 14.08 4.62
C GLY A 32 -7.06 12.93 4.22
N ALA A 33 -6.55 11.91 3.54
CA ALA A 33 -7.32 10.77 3.02
C ALA A 33 -6.72 9.43 3.45
N GLU A 34 -7.54 8.38 3.48
CA GLU A 34 -7.07 7.03 3.81
C GLU A 34 -6.54 6.31 2.56
N PRO A 35 -5.35 5.69 2.63
CA PRO A 35 -4.86 4.86 1.54
C PRO A 35 -5.73 3.59 1.41
N ASN A 36 -5.86 3.08 0.19
CA ASN A 36 -6.61 1.85 -0.09
C ASN A 36 -5.75 0.77 -0.77
N VAL A 37 -4.54 1.11 -1.19
CA VAL A 37 -3.58 0.19 -1.78
C VAL A 37 -2.17 0.45 -1.24
N CYS A 38 -1.39 -0.60 -1.11
CA CYS A 38 0.02 -0.56 -0.77
C CYS A 38 0.78 -1.52 -1.68
N TYR A 39 1.88 -1.07 -2.25
CA TYR A 39 2.79 -1.91 -3.04
C TYR A 39 4.05 -2.19 -2.23
N VAL A 40 4.46 -3.46 -2.19
CA VAL A 40 5.64 -3.92 -1.46
C VAL A 40 6.49 -4.83 -2.34
N HIS A 41 7.75 -5.02 -1.98
CA HIS A 41 8.62 -5.96 -2.69
C HIS A 41 8.08 -7.41 -2.55
N PRO A 42 8.11 -8.24 -3.60
CA PRO A 42 7.61 -9.62 -3.56
C PRO A 42 8.25 -10.49 -2.47
N ALA A 43 9.51 -10.25 -2.10
CA ALA A 43 10.17 -10.94 -0.99
C ALA A 43 9.54 -10.65 0.39
N THR A 44 8.85 -9.52 0.55
CA THR A 44 8.12 -9.17 1.79
C THR A 44 6.76 -9.88 1.85
N LEU A 45 6.27 -10.36 0.71
CA LEU A 45 4.93 -10.91 0.58
C LEU A 45 4.93 -12.16 -0.30
N PRO A 46 5.56 -13.25 0.18
CA PRO A 46 5.77 -14.48 -0.60
C PRO A 46 4.45 -15.20 -0.95
N GLY A 47 3.35 -14.87 -0.27
CA GLY A 47 2.02 -15.46 -0.50
C GLY A 47 1.19 -14.82 -1.62
N GLY A 48 1.71 -13.80 -2.32
CA GLY A 48 0.91 -13.03 -3.29
C GLY A 48 -0.02 -12.02 -2.59
N ASP A 49 -0.76 -11.21 -3.36
CA ASP A 49 -1.50 -10.07 -2.79
C ASP A 49 -2.40 -10.43 -1.58
N GLN A 50 -2.37 -9.56 -0.58
CA GLN A 50 -3.11 -9.74 0.66
C GLN A 50 -3.82 -8.45 1.04
N ARG A 51 -5.04 -8.58 1.56
CA ARG A 51 -5.77 -7.45 2.13
C ARG A 51 -5.50 -7.35 3.64
N ILE A 52 -5.01 -6.20 4.09
CA ILE A 52 -4.83 -5.89 5.51
C ILE A 52 -5.80 -4.76 5.86
N GLY A 53 -6.87 -5.11 6.57
CA GLY A 53 -7.98 -4.18 6.83
C GLY A 53 -8.62 -3.68 5.53
N ASN A 54 -8.56 -2.36 5.31
CA ASN A 54 -9.10 -1.75 4.09
C ASN A 54 -8.05 -1.45 3.01
N ILE A 55 -6.80 -1.89 3.22
CA ILE A 55 -5.68 -1.65 2.30
C ILE A 55 -5.36 -2.95 1.57
N LEU A 56 -5.38 -2.90 0.24
CA LEU A 56 -4.93 -3.98 -0.62
C LEU A 56 -3.40 -3.91 -0.75
N VAL A 57 -2.69 -4.91 -0.21
CA VAL A 57 -1.24 -5.01 -0.31
C VAL A 57 -0.88 -5.89 -1.51
N ARG A 58 -0.16 -5.32 -2.48
CA ARG A 58 0.26 -5.99 -3.72
C ARG A 58 1.77 -6.13 -3.78
N ALA A 59 2.22 -7.30 -4.20
CA ALA A 59 3.62 -7.50 -4.54
C ALA A 59 3.94 -6.80 -5.87
N SER A 60 5.00 -6.01 -5.90
CA SER A 60 5.50 -5.39 -7.13
C SER A 60 7.02 -5.34 -7.15
N SER A 61 7.63 -5.91 -8.18
CA SER A 61 9.09 -5.90 -8.38
C SER A 61 9.65 -4.50 -8.65
N ARG A 62 8.79 -3.49 -8.81
CA ARG A 62 9.19 -2.08 -8.93
C ARG A 62 9.45 -1.41 -7.59
N VAL A 63 8.96 -2.00 -6.50
CA VAL A 63 9.18 -1.50 -5.14
C VAL A 63 10.40 -2.20 -4.56
N MET A 64 11.36 -1.42 -4.06
CA MET A 64 12.57 -1.96 -3.44
C MET A 64 12.28 -2.65 -2.11
N GLN A 65 13.15 -3.57 -1.70
CA GLN A 65 13.09 -4.20 -0.38
C GLN A 65 13.09 -3.13 0.71
N HIS A 66 12.30 -3.33 1.78
CA HIS A 66 12.13 -2.38 2.90
C HIS A 66 11.38 -1.09 2.56
N TYR A 67 10.94 -0.93 1.30
CA TYR A 67 10.05 0.15 0.91
C TYR A 67 8.61 -0.34 0.79
N LEU A 68 7.69 0.51 1.23
CA LEU A 68 6.26 0.38 1.04
C LEU A 68 5.79 1.60 0.26
N TRP A 69 4.99 1.39 -0.78
CA TRP A 69 4.40 2.47 -1.54
C TRP A 69 2.90 2.48 -1.34
N LEU A 70 2.43 3.42 -0.52
CA LEU A 70 1.01 3.58 -0.22
C LEU A 70 0.39 4.58 -1.16
N GLY A 71 -0.87 4.36 -1.52
CA GLY A 71 -1.62 5.32 -2.29
C GLY A 71 -3.11 5.07 -2.26
N GLN A 72 -3.81 5.89 -3.03
CA GLN A 72 -5.20 5.65 -3.37
C GLN A 72 -5.27 5.28 -4.84
N GLU A 73 -5.65 4.05 -5.11
CA GLU A 73 -6.13 3.65 -6.43
C GLU A 73 -7.61 3.97 -6.48
N GLN A 74 -8.04 4.73 -7.49
CA GLN A 74 -9.46 4.78 -7.78
C GLN A 74 -9.83 3.36 -8.22
N LEU A 75 -10.49 2.61 -7.34
CA LEU A 75 -11.34 1.50 -7.75
C LEU A 75 -12.39 2.16 -8.64
N THR A 76 -12.08 2.27 -9.93
CA THR A 76 -13.12 2.41 -10.93
C THR A 76 -13.92 1.13 -10.78
N ALA A 77 -14.94 1.16 -9.93
CA ALA A 77 -16.05 0.26 -10.07
C ALA A 77 -16.52 0.50 -11.50
N GLU A 78 -16.19 -0.42 -12.40
CA GLU A 78 -16.86 -0.47 -13.69
C GLU A 78 -18.35 -0.46 -13.35
N PRO A 79 -19.13 0.56 -13.79
CA PRO A 79 -20.56 0.51 -13.56
C PRO A 79 -21.05 -0.77 -14.23
N ALA A 80 -21.64 -1.66 -13.43
CA ALA A 80 -22.23 -2.90 -13.91
C ALA A 80 -23.05 -2.57 -15.15
N ARG A 81 -22.58 -3.03 -16.31
CA ARG A 81 -23.22 -2.79 -17.59
C ARG A 81 -24.54 -3.56 -17.56
N VAL A 82 -25.63 -2.82 -17.40
CA VAL A 82 -27.02 -3.28 -17.52
C VAL A 82 -27.31 -3.72 -18.96
#